data_AF-A0A3C1SKI8-F1
#
_entry.id   AF-A0A3C1SKI8-F1
#
_cell.length_a   1.000
_cell.length_b   1.000
_cell.length_c   1.000
_cell.angle_alpha   90.00
_cell.angle_beta   90.00
_cell.angle_gamma   90.00
#
_symmetry.space_group_name_H-M   'P 1'
#
loop_
_entity.id
_entity.type
_entity.pdbx_description
1 polymer ?
#
loop_
_entity_poly.entity_id
_entity_poly.type
_entity_poly.pdbx_seq_one_letter_code
_entity_poly.pdbx_strand_id
1 'polypeptide(L)' 'MVERNEGFSNLAAGYLFPEVAKRRREYQAKHPDAKIISLGVGNTTEPLTPHIAQAMASYAKALGTAKGYS' A
#
# COMPACT_ATOMS: atom_id res chain seq x y z
N MET A 1 -5.62 8.59 -32.68
CA MET A 1 -6.14 8.82 -31.30
C MET A 1 -6.65 7.47 -30.82
N VAL A 2 -6.27 7.02 -29.63
CA VAL A 2 -6.70 5.72 -29.11
C VAL A 2 -8.03 5.91 -28.38
N GLU A 3 -9.03 5.11 -28.72
CA GLU A 3 -10.33 5.15 -28.06
C GLU A 3 -10.22 4.63 -26.62
N ARG A 4 -10.86 5.35 -25.70
CA ARG A 4 -10.92 4.93 -24.29
C ARG A 4 -11.89 3.77 -24.17
N ASN A 5 -11.51 2.74 -23.42
CA ASN A 5 -12.39 1.63 -23.07
C ASN A 5 -13.65 2.15 -22.34
N GLU A 6 -14.82 1.92 -22.93
CA GLU A 6 -16.12 2.39 -22.46
C GLU A 6 -16.48 1.87 -21.05
N GLY A 7 -15.95 0.71 -20.66
CA GLY A 7 -16.14 0.14 -19.32
C GLY A 7 -15.62 1.03 -18.19
N PHE A 8 -14.66 1.93 -18.46
CA PHE A 8 -14.21 2.90 -17.47
C PHE A 8 -15.28 3.93 -17.09
N SER A 9 -16.26 4.19 -17.95
CA SER A 9 -17.37 5.09 -17.67
C SER A 9 -18.33 4.52 -16.61
N ASN A 10 -18.33 3.20 -16.43
CA ASN A 10 -19.15 2.49 -15.44
C ASN A 10 -18.53 2.50 -14.03
N LEU A 11 -17.27 2.92 -13.89
CA LEU A 11 -16.60 2.99 -12.60
C LEU A 11 -17.13 4.21 -11.82
N ALA A 12 -17.84 3.95 -10.72
CA ALA A 12 -18.28 5.00 -9.83
C ALA A 12 -17.08 5.77 -9.24
N ALA A 13 -17.19 7.09 -9.19
CA ALA A 13 -16.18 7.94 -8.57
C ALA A 13 -16.13 7.68 -7.06
N GLY A 14 -14.92 7.68 -6.49
CA GLY A 14 -14.74 7.49 -5.04
C GLY A 14 -14.81 6.03 -4.62
N TYR A 15 -13.83 5.23 -5.05
CA TYR A 15 -13.62 3.89 -4.51
C TYR A 15 -13.52 3.96 -2.98
N LEU A 16 -14.10 2.97 -2.29
CA LEU A 16 -14.32 2.97 -0.85
C LEU A 16 -13.06 3.36 -0.03
N PHE A 17 -11.88 2.86 -0.42
CA PHE A 17 -10.65 3.09 0.33
C PHE A 17 -10.07 4.51 0.17
N PRO A 18 -9.95 5.07 -1.05
CA PRO A 18 -9.62 6.49 -1.22
C PRO A 18 -10.49 7.45 -0.41
N GLU A 19 -11.80 7.22 -0.34
CA GLU A 19 -12.72 8.10 0.39
C GLU A 19 -12.53 7.99 1.91
N VAL A 20 -12.39 6.78 2.46
CA VAL A 20 -12.06 6.58 3.88
C VAL A 20 -10.73 7.23 4.25
N ALA A 21 -9.71 7.10 3.39
CA ALA A 21 -8.41 7.73 3.60
C ALA A 21 -8.46 9.26 3.53
N LYS A 22 -9.32 9.84 2.68
CA LYS A 22 -9.56 11.28 2.61
C LYS A 22 -10.19 11.78 3.92
N ARG A 23 -11.30 11.18 4.37
CA ARG A 23 -11.99 11.57 5.61
C ARG A 23 -11.11 11.46 6.85
N ARG A 24 -10.32 10.39 6.96
CA ARG A 24 -9.36 10.23 8.07
C ARG A 24 -8.35 11.37 8.12
N ARG A 25 -7.80 11.78 6.97
CA ARG A 25 -6.83 12.88 6.89
C ARG A 25 -7.45 14.22 7.29
N GLU A 26 -8.66 14.50 6.79
CA GLU A 26 -9.40 15.71 7.15
C GLU A 26 -9.72 15.77 8.64
N TYR A 27 -10.11 14.64 9.24
CA TYR A 27 -10.36 14.54 10.67
C TYR A 27 -9.07 14.76 11.48
N GLN A 28 -7.97 14.11 11.12
CA GLN A 28 -6.68 14.28 11.83
C GLN A 28 -6.17 15.73 11.76
N ALA A 29 -6.36 16.42 10.63
CA ALA A 29 -5.98 17.82 10.50
C ALA A 29 -6.80 18.75 11.39
N LYS A 30 -8.08 18.43 11.62
CA LYS A 30 -8.97 19.19 12.52
C LYS A 30 -8.77 18.83 14.00
N HIS A 31 -8.22 17.66 14.29
CA HIS A 31 -8.03 17.12 15.64
C HIS A 31 -6.59 16.62 15.82
N PRO A 32 -5.59 17.53 15.91
CA PRO A 32 -4.17 17.14 15.96
C PRO A 32 -3.79 16.34 17.22
N ASP A 33 -4.57 16.47 18.29
CA ASP A 33 -4.44 15.76 19.56
C ASP A 33 -5.14 14.39 19.57
N ALA A 34 -6.05 14.14 18.63
CA ALA A 34 -6.76 12.86 18.55
C ALA A 34 -5.83 11.73 18.11
N LYS A 35 -5.75 10.69 18.96
CA LYS A 35 -5.06 9.43 18.65
C LYS A 35 -5.99 8.51 17.87
N ILE A 36 -5.98 8.62 16.55
CA ILE A 36 -6.82 7.79 15.67
C ILE A 36 -6.29 6.34 15.65
N ILE A 37 -7.13 5.38 16.03
CA ILE A 37 -6.86 3.93 15.84
C ILE A 37 -7.50 3.49 14.52
N SER A 38 -6.68 3.05 13.56
CA SER A 38 -7.13 2.68 12.22
C SER A 38 -7.43 1.18 12.12
N LEU A 39 -8.70 0.78 12.33
CA LEU A 39 -9.16 -0.60 12.17
C LEU A 39 -9.74 -0.92 10.77
N GLY A 40 -9.33 -0.13 9.77
CA GLY A 40 -9.74 -0.30 8.37
C GLY A 40 -8.91 -1.37 7.61
N VAL A 41 -9.06 -1.38 6.29
CA VAL A 41 -8.35 -2.36 5.42
C VAL A 41 -6.84 -2.16 5.43
N GLY A 42 -6.11 -3.28 5.41
CA GLY A 42 -4.64 -3.28 5.26
C GLY A 42 -3.88 -2.95 6.54
N ASN A 43 -4.51 -3.03 7.71
CA ASN A 43 -3.84 -2.83 8.99
C ASN A 43 -3.00 -4.05 9.39
N THR A 44 -2.02 -4.44 8.57
CA THR A 44 -0.97 -5.36 9.01
C THR A 44 -0.06 -4.57 9.95
N THR A 45 -0.20 -4.83 11.25
CA THR A 45 0.56 -4.12 12.30
C THR A 45 1.88 -4.81 12.65
N GLU A 46 2.06 -6.05 12.20
CA GLU A 46 3.19 -6.88 12.58
C GLU A 46 4.30 -6.88 11.52
N PRO A 47 5.58 -6.94 11.94
CA PRO A 47 6.69 -7.05 11.02
C PRO A 47 6.71 -8.41 10.32
N LEU A 48 7.38 -8.46 9.16
CA LEU A 48 7.72 -9.74 8.54
C LEU A 48 8.55 -10.59 9.50
N THR A 49 8.34 -11.90 9.48
CA THR A 49 9.14 -12.81 10.32
C THR A 49 10.62 -12.74 9.91
N PRO A 50 11.56 -12.93 10.86
CA PRO A 50 12.99 -12.83 10.57
C PRO A 50 13.44 -13.75 9.43
N HIS A 51 12.82 -14.93 9.32
CA HIS A 51 13.11 -15.89 8.26
C HIS A 51 12.80 -15.33 6.87
N ILE A 52 11.62 -14.71 6.69
CA ILE A 52 11.22 -14.12 5.40
C ILE A 52 12.10 -12.90 5.07
N ALA A 53 12.28 -12.01 6.05
CA ALA A 53 13.11 -10.82 5.87
C ALA A 53 14.55 -11.18 5.48
N GLN A 54 15.13 -12.20 6.14
CA GLN A 54 16.48 -12.67 5.84
C GLN A 54 16.58 -13.30 4.45
N ALA A 55 15.61 -14.12 4.05
CA ALA A 55 15.60 -14.73 2.72
C ALA A 55 15.56 -13.67 1.61
N MET A 56 14.68 -12.68 1.75
CA MET A 56 14.59 -11.55 0.80
C MET A 56 15.90 -10.76 0.72
N ALA A 57 16.50 -10.44 1.88
CA ALA A 57 17.77 -9.71 1.93
C ALA A 57 18.93 -10.50 1.30
N SER A 58 19.01 -11.81 1.60
CA SER A 58 20.04 -12.68 1.04
C SER A 58 19.92 -12.79 -0.48
N TYR A 59 18.70 -12.94 -0.99
CA TYR A 59 18.46 -13.01 -2.44
C TYR A 59 18.84 -11.70 -3.13
N ALA A 60 18.43 -10.56 -2.58
CA ALA A 60 18.82 -9.25 -3.12
C ALA A 60 20.34 -9.06 -3.19
N LYS A 61 21.07 -9.54 -2.17
CA LYS A 61 22.55 -9.53 -2.18
C LYS A 61 23.14 -10.47 -3.23
N ALA A 62 22.56 -11.65 -3.43
CA ALA A 62 23.02 -12.62 -4.41
C ALA A 62 22.96 -12.08 -5.84
N LEU A 63 21.87 -11.38 -6.18
CA LEU A 63 21.70 -10.69 -7.47
C LEU A 63 22.77 -9.63 -7.74
N GLY A 64 23.48 -9.14 -6.73
CA GLY A 64 24.62 -8.22 -6.89
C GLY A 64 25.91 -8.88 -7.41
N THR A 65 25.90 -10.19 -7.65
CA THR A 65 27.05 -10.93 -8.19
C THR A 65 26.73 -11.49 -9.57
N ALA A 66 27.73 -11.55 -10.46
CA ALA A 66 27.54 -12.11 -11.81
C ALA A 66 27.00 -13.55 -11.78
N LYS A 67 27.45 -14.37 -10.82
CA LYS A 67 26.98 -15.75 -10.62
C LYS A 67 25.55 -15.82 -10.10
N GLY A 68 25.12 -14.87 -9.27
CA GLY A 68 23.77 -14.85 -8.71
C GLY A 68 22.74 -14.18 -9.62
N TYR A 69 23.18 -13.45 -10.67
CA TYR A 69 22.32 -12.80 -11.66
C TYR A 69 22.09 -13.65 -12.92
N SER A 70 22.89 -14.69 -13.13
CA SER A 70 22.78 -15.65 -14.24
C SER A 70 21.81 -16.79 -13.95
#